data_AF-A0AA43DHH5-F1
#
_entry.id   AF-A0AA43DHH5-F1
#
_cell.length_a   1.000
_cell.length_b   1.000
_cell.length_c   1.000
_cell.angle_alpha   90.00
_cell.angle_beta   90.00
_cell.angle_gamma   90.00
#
_symmetry.space_group_name_H-M   'P 1'
#
loop_
_entity.id
_entity.type
_entity.pdbx_description
1 polymer ?
#
loop_
_entity_poly.entity_id
_entity_poly.type
_entity_poly.pdbx_seq_one_letter_code
_entity_poly.pdbx_strand_id
1 'polypeptide(L)' 'MRLLNCLLGVLVAVVGFWLIWGTVAPVIVLGWGLVVGAFLWLKAKSITEIWAWATLLLGLESFAWPV' A
#
# COMPACT_ATOMS: atom_id res chain seq x y z
N MET A 1 11.16 4.41 14.81
CA MET A 1 10.70 5.33 13.75
C MET A 1 10.41 4.64 12.41
N ARG A 2 11.30 3.79 11.86
CA ARG A 2 11.06 3.12 10.56
C ARG A 2 9.82 2.20 10.54
N LEU A 3 9.64 1.38 11.58
CA LEU A 3 8.48 0.46 11.69
C LEU A 3 7.15 1.22 11.62
N LEU A 4 7.02 2.32 12.39
CA LEU A 4 5.82 3.16 12.37
C LEU A 4 5.55 3.71 10.97
N ASN A 5 6.56 4.25 10.28
CA ASN A 5 6.39 4.76 8.91
C ASN A 5 6.01 3.64 7.94
N CYS A 6 6.53 2.44 8.13
CA CYS A 6 6.16 1.29 7.31
C CYS A 6 4.68 0.93 7.50
N LEU A 7 4.20 0.86 8.74
CA LEU A 7 2.78 0.64 9.05
C LEU A 7 1.87 1.74 8.46
N LEU A 8 2.30 3.00 8.53
CA LEU A 8 1.58 4.12 7.93
C LEU A 8 1.56 4.03 6.40
N GLY A 9 2.67 3.67 5.76
CA GLY A 9 2.74 3.46 4.31
C GLY A 9 1.83 2.33 3.84
N VAL A 10 1.77 1.21 4.59
CA VAL A 10 0.82 0.12 4.34
C VAL A 10 -0.61 0.62 4.47
N LEU A 11 -0.92 1.36 5.54
CA LEU A 11 -2.26 1.90 5.77
C LEU A 11 -2.72 2.77 4.59
N VAL A 12 -1.84 3.63 4.07
CA VAL A 12 -2.15 4.50 2.93
C VAL A 12 -2.50 3.70 1.67
N ALA A 13 -1.71 2.68 1.33
CA ALA A 13 -1.99 1.84 0.16
C ALA A 13 -3.26 1.00 0.35
N VAL A 14 -3.48 0.42 1.53
CA VAL A 14 -4.67 -0.38 1.82
C VAL A 14 -5.95 0.45 1.78
N VAL A 15 -5.93 1.64 2.40
CA VAL A 15 -7.08 2.56 2.38
C VAL A 15 -7.31 3.12 0.99
N GLY A 16 -6.24 3.47 0.26
CA GLY A 16 -6.30 3.89 -1.14
C GLY A 16 -6.98 2.83 -2.01
N PHE A 17 -6.46 1.61 -1.99
CA PHE A 17 -7.04 0.46 -2.69
C PHE A 17 -8.51 0.23 -2.33
N TRP A 18 -8.84 0.25 -1.03
CA TRP A 18 -10.23 0.04 -0.59
C TRP A 18 -11.18 1.14 -1.11
N LEU A 19 -10.76 2.40 -1.08
CA LEU A 19 -11.56 3.53 -1.55
C LEU A 19 -11.73 3.56 -3.07
N ILE A 20 -10.65 3.28 -3.81
CA ILE A 20 -10.67 3.27 -5.27
C ILE A 20 -11.49 2.08 -5.77
N TRP A 21 -11.27 0.90 -5.19
CA TRP A 21 -11.83 -0.33 -5.73
C TRP A 21 -13.21 -0.71 -5.16
N GLY A 22 -13.58 -0.23 -3.97
CA GLY A 22 -14.94 -0.16 -3.38
C GLY A 22 -15.73 -1.46 -3.16
N THR A 23 -15.73 -2.38 -4.12
CA THR A 23 -16.55 -3.60 -4.19
C THR A 23 -15.74 -4.88 -3.99
N VAL A 24 -14.43 -4.77 -3.79
CA VAL A 24 -13.52 -5.91 -3.58
C VAL A 24 -13.77 -6.61 -2.25
N ALA A 25 -13.70 -7.93 -2.27
CA ALA A 25 -13.90 -8.74 -1.07
C ALA A 25 -12.88 -8.37 0.04
N PRO A 26 -13.27 -8.33 1.33
CA PRO A 26 -12.37 -7.98 2.43
C PRO A 26 -11.09 -8.82 2.50
N VAL A 27 -11.17 -10.10 2.09
CA VAL A 27 -10.00 -10.99 2.02
C VAL A 27 -8.95 -10.50 1.02
N ILE A 28 -9.37 -9.87 -0.08
CA ILE A 28 -8.46 -9.30 -1.10
C ILE A 28 -7.77 -8.06 -0.52
N VAL A 29 -8.50 -7.21 0.20
CA VAL A 29 -7.95 -6.02 0.86
C VAL A 29 -6.91 -6.42 1.94
N LEU A 30 -7.19 -7.47 2.72
CA LEU A 30 -6.24 -8.02 3.69
C LEU A 30 -5.01 -8.60 3.00
N GLY A 31 -5.19 -9.36 1.91
CA GLY A 31 -4.11 -9.88 1.09
C GLY A 31 -3.23 -8.77 0.53
N TRP A 32 -3.85 -7.69 0.06
CA TRP A 32 -3.14 -6.51 -0.44
C TRP A 32 -2.30 -5.85 0.66
N GLY A 33 -2.85 -5.67 1.86
CA GLY A 33 -2.10 -5.13 3.00
C GLY A 33 -0.88 -5.98 3.37
N LEU A 34 -0.99 -7.30 3.31
CA LEU A 34 0.15 -8.20 3.54
C LEU A 34 1.21 -8.07 2.45
N VAL A 35 0.80 -8.00 1.18
CA VAL A 35 1.70 -7.83 0.03
C VAL A 35 2.45 -6.51 0.12
N VAL A 36 1.73 -5.39 0.33
CA VAL A 36 2.34 -4.07 0.48
C VAL A 36 3.25 -4.00 1.71
N GLY A 37 2.82 -4.58 2.84
CA GLY A 37 3.62 -4.64 4.05
C GLY A 37 4.93 -5.39 3.86
N ALA A 38 4.88 -6.58 3.26
CA ALA A 38 6.08 -7.35 2.92
C ALA A 38 6.97 -6.59 1.94
N PHE A 39 6.38 -5.98 0.90
CA PHE A 39 7.12 -5.21 -0.09
C PHE A 39 7.86 -4.02 0.54
N LEU A 40 7.17 -3.17 1.29
CA LEU A 40 7.76 -2.00 1.96
C LEU A 40 8.83 -2.42 2.97
N TRP A 41 8.60 -3.49 3.74
CA TRP A 41 9.58 -3.98 4.71
C TRP A 41 10.87 -4.47 4.06
N LEU A 42 10.77 -5.16 2.92
CA LEU A 42 11.92 -5.74 2.24
C LEU A 42 12.68 -4.72 1.40
N LYS A 43 11.96 -3.84 0.68
CA LYS A 43 12.53 -2.93 -0.31
C LYS A 43 12.90 -1.56 0.26
N ALA A 44 12.13 -1.00 1.18
CA ALA A 44 12.43 0.32 1.70
C ALA A 44 13.46 0.27 2.83
N LYS A 45 14.65 0.83 2.59
CA LYS A 45 15.74 0.93 3.58
C LYS A 45 15.66 2.22 4.38
N SER A 46 15.09 3.28 3.80
CA SER A 46 14.91 4.60 4.44
C SER A 46 13.44 5.03 4.55
N ILE A 47 13.16 6.04 5.39
CA ILE A 47 11.80 6.60 5.53
C ILE A 47 11.32 7.24 4.22
N THR A 48 12.22 7.93 3.51
CA THR A 48 11.91 8.55 2.21
C THR A 48 11.48 7.50 1.18
N GLU A 49 12.16 6.36 1.13
CA GLU A 49 11.79 5.26 0.24
C GLU A 49 10.44 4.65 0.59
N ILE A 50 10.09 4.53 1.88
CA ILE A 50 8.77 4.03 2.29
C ILE A 50 7.67 4.89 1.65
N TRP A 51 7.79 6.21 1.76
CA TRP A 51 6.80 7.13 1.24
C TRP A 51 6.82 7.21 -0.29
N ALA A 52 7.99 7.13 -0.94
CA ALA A 52 8.09 7.06 -2.40
C ALA A 52 7.41 5.81 -2.97
N TRP A 53 7.60 4.65 -2.33
CA TRP A 53 6.94 3.41 -2.74
C TRP A 53 5.44 3.44 -2.44
N ALA A 54 5.01 3.96 -1.28
CA ALA A 54 3.59 4.06 -0.93
C ALA A 54 2.81 4.96 -1.91
N THR A 55 3.37 6.12 -2.30
CA THR A 55 2.72 7.01 -3.27
C THR A 55 2.73 6.44 -4.69
N LEU A 56 3.80 5.73 -5.07
CA LEU A 56 3.83 5.00 -6.34
C LEU A 56 2.74 3.92 -6.40
N LEU A 57 2.61 3.11 -5.35
CA LEU A 57 1.59 2.07 -5.24
C LEU A 57 0.18 2.67 -5.34
N LEU A 58 -0.10 3.76 -4.61
CA LEU A 58 -1.37 4.48 -4.71
C LEU A 58 -1.65 4.96 -6.15
N GLY A 59 -0.62 5.48 -6.84
CA GLY A 59 -0.72 5.89 -8.23
C GLY A 59 -1.00 4.72 -9.18
N LEU A 60 -0.35 3.57 -8.96
CA LEU A 60 -0.57 2.34 -9.72
C LEU A 60 -1.98 1.76 -9.49
N GLU A 61 -2.45 1.73 -8.25
CA GLU A 61 -3.81 1.32 -7.88
C GLU A 61 -4.86 2.19 -8.59
N SER A 62 -4.62 3.50 -8.65
CA SER A 62 -5.47 4.46 -9.35
C SER A 62 -5.43 4.27 -10.87
N PHE A 63 -4.24 4.00 -11.42
CA PHE A 63 -4.06 3.77 -12.85
C PHE A 63 -4.71 2.45 -13.32
N ALA A 64 -4.67 1.42 -12.48
CA ALA A 64 -5.24 0.11 -12.78
C ALA A 64 -6.77 0.06 -12.64
N TRP A 65 -7.40 1.07 -12.03
CA TRP A 65 -8.86 1.13 -11.92
C TRP A 65 -9.51 1.54 -13.26
N PRO A 66 -10.65 0.96 -13.69
CA PRO A 66 -11.43 -0.12 -13.08
C PRO A 66 -11.21 -1.47 -13.79
N VAL A 67 -9.98 -1.76 -14.21
CA VAL A 67 -9.64 -2.99 -14.95
C VAL A 67 -10.11 -4.22 -14.18
#